data_AF-Q083S3-F1
#
_entry.id   AF-Q083S3-F1
#
_cell.length_a   1.000
_cell.length_b   1.000
_cell.length_c   1.000
_cell.angle_alpha   90.00
_cell.angle_beta   90.00
_cell.angle_gamma   90.00
#
_symmetry.space_group_name_H-M   'P 1'
#
loop_
_entity.id
_entity.type
_entity.pdbx_description
1 polymer ?
#
loop_
_entity_poly.entity_id
_entity_poly.type
_entity_poly.pdbx_seq_one_letter_code
_entity_poly.pdbx_strand_id
1 'polypeptide(L)' 'MNKVTKTFSTKQGVVTLSTPFFTLMHEQQQVEAIYKPNNYNGWGMCKTFNAIEVSNFTQADAELFATTADSKLRLQGYAA' A
#
# COMPACT_ATOMS: atom_id res chain seq x y z
N MET A 1 0.07 9.11 11.22
CA MET A 1 -0.50 8.37 10.09
C MET A 1 -1.18 9.39 9.20
N ASN A 2 -0.81 9.47 7.92
CA ASN A 2 -1.38 10.46 7.00
C ASN A 2 -2.87 10.18 6.77
N LYS A 3 -3.66 11.23 6.51
CA LYS A 3 -5.10 11.08 6.29
C LYS A 3 -5.34 10.16 5.08
N VAL A 4 -6.31 9.24 5.15
CA VAL A 4 -6.63 8.35 4.02
C VAL A 4 -7.52 9.08 3.02
N THR A 5 -7.22 8.94 1.73
CA THR A 5 -7.98 9.53 0.61
C THR A 5 -8.76 8.49 -0.17
N LYS A 6 -8.17 7.32 -0.42
CA LYS A 6 -8.79 6.25 -1.19
C LYS A 6 -8.59 4.93 -0.47
N THR A 7 -9.61 4.07 -0.55
CA THR A 7 -9.59 2.72 0.01
C THR A 7 -10.08 1.76 -1.06
N PHE A 8 -9.35 0.67 -1.26
CA PHE A 8 -9.65 -0.36 -2.23
C PHE A 8 -9.76 -1.70 -1.50
N SER A 9 -10.91 -2.34 -1.60
CA SER A 9 -11.10 -3.71 -1.13
C SER A 9 -10.60 -4.65 -2.21
N THR A 10 -9.58 -5.44 -1.90
CA THR A 10 -8.98 -6.42 -2.83
C THR A 10 -9.37 -7.83 -2.42
N LYS A 11 -9.04 -8.83 -3.24
CA LYS A 11 -9.32 -10.24 -2.91
C LYS A 11 -8.59 -10.72 -1.64
N GLN A 12 -7.40 -10.20 -1.36
CA GLN A 12 -6.53 -10.69 -0.28
C GLN A 12 -6.52 -9.77 0.96
N GLY A 13 -6.97 -8.53 0.82
CA GLY A 13 -6.92 -7.53 1.89
C GLY A 13 -7.49 -6.18 1.48
N VAL A 14 -7.13 -5.14 2.23
CA VAL A 14 -7.52 -3.76 1.95
C VAL A 14 -6.28 -2.94 1.65
N VAL A 15 -6.32 -2.16 0.58
CA VAL A 15 -5.27 -1.18 0.24
C VAL A 15 -5.80 0.22 0.49
N THR A 16 -5.09 1.04 1.24
CA THR A 16 -5.42 2.44 1.47
C THR A 16 -4.32 3.34 0.92
N LEU A 17 -4.72 4.46 0.33
CA LEU A 17 -3.83 5.54 -0.10
C LEU A 17 -4.02 6.76 0.79
N SER A 18 -2.92 7.36 1.22
CA SER A 18 -2.95 8.62 1.96
C SER A 18 -3.30 9.82 1.07
N THR A 19 -3.63 10.94 1.69
CA THR A 19 -3.56 12.26 1.09
C THR A 19 -2.11 12.54 0.70
N PRO A 20 -1.85 13.22 -0.43
CA PRO A 20 -0.53 13.69 -0.76
C PRO A 20 0.06 14.54 0.37
N PHE A 21 1.34 14.32 0.69
CA PHE A 21 2.07 15.04 1.73
C PHE A 21 3.50 15.35 1.30
N PHE A 22 4.11 16.39 1.86
CA PHE A 22 5.51 16.71 1.60
C PHE A 22 6.43 16.02 2.61
N THR A 23 7.63 15.66 2.17
CA THR A 23 8.69 15.17 3.05
C THR A 23 9.93 16.01 2.86
N LEU A 24 10.77 16.14 3.89
CA LEU A 24 12.01 16.93 3.81
C LEU A 24 12.99 16.43 2.74
N MET A 25 12.88 15.16 2.34
CA MET A 25 13.83 14.48 1.45
C MET A 25 13.42 14.50 -0.03
N HIS A 26 12.20 14.97 -0.34
CA HIS A 26 11.67 14.93 -1.70
C HIS A 26 11.02 16.26 -2.06
N GLU A 27 11.40 16.82 -3.21
CA GLU A 27 10.80 18.05 -3.75
C GLU A 27 9.34 17.85 -4.18
N GLN A 28 8.97 16.60 -4.50
CA GLN A 28 7.63 16.23 -4.94
C GLN A 28 6.76 15.72 -3.78
N GLN A 29 5.45 15.97 -3.88
CA GLN A 29 4.48 15.37 -2.96
C GLN A 29 4.53 13.85 -3.05
N GLN A 30 4.37 13.21 -1.89
CA GLN A 30 4.40 11.78 -1.69
C GLN A 30 3.01 11.27 -1.31
N VAL A 31 2.71 10.03 -1.67
CA VAL A 31 1.51 9.31 -1.23
C VAL A 31 1.96 7.99 -0.61
N GLU A 32 1.34 7.62 0.50
CA GLU A 32 1.59 6.37 1.19
C GLU A 32 0.51 5.35 0.81
N ALA A 33 0.92 4.18 0.32
CA ALA A 33 0.05 3.05 0.06
C ALA A 33 0.26 1.99 1.15
N ILE A 34 -0.81 1.61 1.82
CA ILE A 34 -0.79 0.65 2.91
C ILE A 34 -1.68 -0.52 2.55
N TYR A 35 -1.14 -1.73 2.55
CA TYR A 35 -1.87 -2.99 2.40
C TYR A 35 -2.05 -3.66 3.76
N LYS A 36 -3.29 -3.99 4.10
CA LYS A 36 -3.64 -4.81 5.26
C LYS A 36 -4.30 -6.12 4.80
N PRO A 37 -3.67 -7.29 5.02
CA PRO A 37 -4.25 -8.59 4.66
C PRO A 37 -5.50 -8.93 5.49
N ASN A 38 -6.44 -9.67 4.90
CA ASN A 38 -7.68 -10.10 5.58
C ASN A 38 -7.44 -11.17 6.66
N ASN A 39 -6.49 -12.09 6.42
CA ASN A 39 -6.33 -13.31 7.21
C ASN A 39 -5.03 -13.33 8.02
N TYR A 40 -4.41 -12.18 8.26
CA TYR A 40 -3.15 -12.08 8.98
C TYR A 40 -3.20 -10.95 10.00
N ASN A 41 -2.96 -11.29 11.26
CA ASN A 41 -2.98 -10.36 12.39
C ASN A 41 -1.65 -9.60 12.59
N GLY A 42 -0.64 -9.83 11.75
CA GLY A 42 0.63 -9.12 11.79
C GLY A 42 0.63 -7.83 10.96
N TRP A 43 1.82 -7.24 10.82
CA TRP A 43 2.00 -5.98 10.12
C TRP A 43 1.73 -6.13 8.61
N GLY A 44 0.99 -5.18 8.06
CA GLY A 44 0.78 -5.05 6.62
C GLY A 44 2.02 -4.56 5.88
N MET A 45 1.88 -4.26 4.59
CA MET A 45 2.94 -3.61 3.83
C MET A 45 2.64 -2.12 3.67
N CYS A 46 3.64 -1.27 3.89
CA CYS A 46 3.56 0.15 3.56
C CYS A 46 4.63 0.49 2.51
N LYS A 47 4.25 1.29 1.51
CA LYS A 47 5.18 1.83 0.52
C LYS A 47 4.82 3.27 0.16
N THR A 48 5.82 4.13 0.04
CA THR A 48 5.66 5.51 -0.42
C THR A 48 5.94 5.62 -1.91
N PHE A 49 5.15 6.45 -2.59
CA PHE A 49 5.26 6.74 -4.02
C PHE A 49 5.21 8.25 -4.25
N ASN A 50 5.76 8.71 -5.37
CA ASN A 50 5.51 10.08 -5.80
C ASN A 50 4.02 10.24 -6.12
N ALA A 51 3.39 11.32 -5.65
CA ALA A 51 1.96 11.54 -5.82
C ALA A 51 1.52 11.57 -7.30
N ILE A 52 2.40 12.01 -8.19
CA ILE A 52 2.16 12.08 -9.64
C ILE A 52 2.01 10.68 -10.24
N GLU A 53 2.84 9.72 -9.80
CA GLU A 53 2.84 8.33 -10.31
C GLU A 53 1.55 7.60 -9.98
N VAL A 54 0.93 7.93 -8.84
CA VAL A 54 -0.29 7.28 -8.33
C VAL A 54 -1.54 8.15 -8.47
N SER A 55 -1.48 9.22 -9.26
CA SER A 55 -2.61 10.12 -9.53
C SER A 55 -3.83 9.35 -10.07
N ASN A 56 -3.59 8.38 -10.95
CA ASN A 56 -4.60 7.52 -11.57
C ASN A 56 -4.65 6.11 -10.96
N PHE A 57 -4.26 5.93 -9.69
CA PHE A 57 -4.28 4.61 -9.06
C PHE A 57 -5.68 3.99 -9.07
N THR A 58 -5.79 2.81 -9.71
CA THR A 58 -7.04 2.09 -9.96
C THR A 58 -7.19 0.86 -9.06
N GLN A 59 -8.35 0.20 -9.15
CA GLN A 59 -8.60 -1.09 -8.51
C GLN A 59 -7.61 -2.18 -9.00
N ALA A 60 -7.24 -2.18 -10.28
CA ALA A 60 -6.31 -3.18 -10.81
C ALA A 60 -4.91 -3.01 -10.19
N ASP A 61 -4.47 -1.77 -10.01
CA ASP A 61 -3.21 -1.45 -9.32
C ASP A 61 -3.26 -1.88 -7.85
N ALA A 62 -4.41 -1.68 -7.19
CA ALA A 62 -4.63 -2.15 -5.83
C ALA A 62 -4.52 -3.68 -5.70
N GLU A 63 -5.14 -4.43 -6.62
CA GLU A 63 -5.07 -5.90 -6.65
C GLU A 63 -3.65 -6.41 -6.90
N LEU A 64 -2.91 -5.77 -7.81
CA LEU A 64 -1.51 -6.10 -8.08
C LEU A 64 -0.62 -5.81 -6.86
N PHE A 65 -0.82 -4.66 -6.21
CA PHE A 65 -0.11 -4.28 -5.00
C PHE A 65 -0.40 -5.26 -3.86
N ALA A 66 -1.67 -5.59 -3.63
CA ALA A 66 -2.10 -6.57 -2.63
C ALA A 66 -1.48 -7.95 -2.90
N THR A 67 -1.51 -8.43 -4.14
CA THR A 67 -0.94 -9.74 -4.50
C THR A 67 0.57 -9.79 -4.29
N THR A 68 1.27 -8.71 -4.65
CA THR A 68 2.71 -8.59 -4.44
C THR A 68 3.06 -8.53 -2.96
N ALA A 69 2.29 -7.76 -2.19
CA ALA A 69 2.50 -7.60 -0.75
C ALA A 69 2.18 -8.89 0.01
N ASP A 70 1.07 -9.55 -0.30
CA ASP A 70 0.65 -10.82 0.30
C ASP A 70 1.66 -11.94 0.02
N SER A 71 2.20 -12.02 -1.22
CA SER A 71 3.29 -12.95 -1.56
C SER A 71 4.53 -12.71 -0.69
N LYS A 72 4.95 -11.45 -0.50
CA LYS A 72 6.11 -11.12 0.33
C LYS A 72 5.89 -11.40 1.82
N LEU A 73 4.68 -11.13 2.33
CA LEU A 73 4.34 -11.38 3.73
C LEU A 73 4.24 -12.89 4.05
N ARG A 74 3.74 -13.71 3.12
CA ARG A 74 3.62 -15.16 3.32
C ARG A 74 4.93 -15.92 3.18
N LEU A 75 5.87 -15.44 2.37
CA LEU A 75 7.17 -16.10 2.18
C LEU A 75 8.10 -15.99 3.39
N GLN A 76 7.95 -14.97 4.26
CA GLN A 76 8.78 -14.83 5.47
C GLN A 76 8.41 -15.79 6.62
N GLY A 77 7.42 -16.69 6.41
CA GLY A 77 7.03 -17.72 7.39
C GLY A 77 7.71 -19.10 7.22
N TYR A 78 8.51 -19.30 6.16
CA TYR A 78 9.33 -20.52 5.98
C TYR A 78 10.81 -20.22 6.28
N ALA A 79 11.11 -19.89 7.53
CA ALA A 79 12.43 -20.19 8.08
C ALA A 79 12.34 -21.62 8.63
N ALA A 80 12.65 -22.58 7.76
CA ALA A 80 12.89 -23.98 8.13
C ALA A 80 14.17 -24.10 8.97
#